data_AF-A0A962YFN7-F1
#
_entry.id   AF-A0A962YFN7-F1
#
_cell.length_a   1.000
_cell.length_b   1.000
_cell.length_c   1.000
_cell.angle_alpha   90.00
_cell.angle_beta   90.00
_cell.angle_gamma   90.00
#
_symmetry.space_group_name_H-M   'P 1'
#
loop_
_entity.id
_entity.type
_entity.pdbx_description
1 polymer ?
#
loop_
_entity_poly.entity_id
_entity_poly.type
_entity_poly.pdbx_seq_one_letter_code
_entity_poly.pdbx_strand_id
1 'polypeptide(L)'
;MGEVQGQGYIGQALGWADVLAVAYGHALHYRPQEPTWEGRDRFLLSHGHYAIAFYAALIEAGILTEDELETYGGDDSRLPMSGMASYTPGMEISGGSLGQGLAIGVGMALGLRQKQNPAFVYISMSDGELDEGATWESAMAASHHRLSNLICLVDINNQQA
;
A
#
# COMPACT_ATOMS: atom_id res chain seq x y z
N MET A 1 -12.77 -11.28 -7.52
CA MET A 1 -11.31 -11.26 -7.77
C MET A 1 -10.68 -12.65 -7.79
N GLY A 2 -10.40 -13.30 -6.64
CA GLY A 2 -9.69 -14.59 -6.64
C GLY A 2 -10.42 -15.70 -7.40
N GLU A 3 -11.75 -15.77 -7.27
CA GLU A 3 -12.61 -16.67 -8.04
C GLU A 3 -12.60 -16.35 -9.54
N VAL A 4 -12.66 -15.06 -9.89
CA VAL A 4 -12.75 -14.56 -11.28
C VAL A 4 -11.58 -15.02 -12.14
N GLN A 5 -10.35 -14.94 -11.62
CA GLN A 5 -9.13 -15.37 -12.36
C GLN A 5 -8.67 -16.79 -12.02
N GLY A 6 -9.22 -17.41 -10.97
CA GLY A 6 -8.74 -18.68 -10.44
C GLY A 6 -7.32 -18.62 -9.85
N GLN A 7 -6.79 -17.42 -9.60
CA GLN A 7 -5.44 -17.18 -9.06
C GLN A 7 -5.40 -15.95 -8.16
N GLY A 8 -4.47 -15.92 -7.21
CA GLY A 8 -4.25 -14.78 -6.33
C GLY A 8 -3.65 -15.15 -4.98
N TYR A 9 -3.08 -14.15 -4.29
CA TYR A 9 -2.45 -14.29 -2.97
C TYR A 9 -3.49 -14.19 -1.85
N ILE A 10 -4.37 -15.20 -1.75
CA ILE A 10 -5.54 -15.16 -0.85
C ILE A 10 -5.16 -15.25 0.63
N GLY A 11 -4.16 -16.07 1.00
CA GLY A 11 -3.75 -16.21 2.40
C GLY A 11 -3.24 -14.88 2.98
N GLN A 12 -2.39 -14.21 2.22
CA GLN A 12 -1.88 -12.87 2.50
C GLN A 12 -3.02 -11.84 2.60
N ALA A 13 -3.96 -11.88 1.65
CA ALA A 13 -5.10 -10.99 1.63
C ALA A 13 -5.97 -11.11 2.91
N LEU A 14 -6.26 -12.34 3.33
CA LEU A 14 -7.05 -12.60 4.54
C LEU A 14 -6.30 -12.19 5.82
N GLY A 15 -4.98 -12.42 5.88
CA GLY A 15 -4.16 -12.04 7.03
C GLY A 15 -4.13 -10.53 7.30
N TRP A 16 -4.30 -9.72 6.25
CA TRP A 16 -4.19 -8.26 6.34
C TRP A 16 -5.51 -7.50 6.27
N ALA A 17 -6.64 -8.21 6.17
CA ALA A 17 -7.96 -7.61 5.97
C ALA A 17 -8.34 -6.63 7.09
N ASP A 18 -8.11 -6.99 8.36
CA ASP A 18 -8.46 -6.14 9.50
C ASP A 18 -7.62 -4.84 9.55
N VAL A 19 -6.34 -4.93 9.22
CA VAL A 19 -5.44 -3.76 9.14
C VAL A 19 -5.93 -2.78 8.09
N LEU A 20 -6.31 -3.29 6.92
CA LEU A 20 -6.81 -2.47 5.82
C LEU A 20 -8.20 -1.89 6.11
N ALA A 21 -9.07 -2.65 6.77
CA ALA A 21 -10.37 -2.17 7.22
C ALA A 21 -10.23 -1.00 8.21
N VAL A 22 -9.31 -1.10 9.17
CA VAL A 22 -9.01 0.01 10.09
C VAL A 22 -8.35 1.18 9.37
N ALA A 23 -7.41 0.92 8.46
CA ALA A 23 -6.74 1.96 7.70
C ALA A 23 -7.73 2.82 6.92
N TYR A 24 -8.58 2.21 6.08
CA TYR A 24 -9.49 2.94 5.20
C TYR A 24 -10.84 3.31 5.85
N GLY A 25 -11.28 2.55 6.85
CA GLY A 25 -12.53 2.81 7.56
C GLY A 25 -12.41 3.76 8.73
N HIS A 26 -11.19 4.04 9.21
CA HIS A 26 -11.00 4.86 10.42
C HIS A 26 -9.74 5.75 10.42
N ALA A 27 -8.57 5.20 10.11
CA ALA A 27 -7.30 5.88 10.43
C ALA A 27 -6.86 6.91 9.37
N LEU A 28 -7.04 6.62 8.09
CA LEU A 28 -6.55 7.46 7.00
C LEU A 28 -7.47 8.66 6.74
N HIS A 29 -6.86 9.82 6.53
CA HIS A 29 -7.53 11.00 5.99
C HIS A 29 -7.41 11.02 4.47
N TYR A 30 -8.51 10.82 3.75
CA TYR A 30 -8.54 10.88 2.29
C TYR A 30 -9.91 11.35 1.78
N ARG A 31 -9.99 11.57 0.46
CA ARG A 31 -11.23 11.87 -0.25
C ARG A 31 -11.40 10.87 -1.38
N PRO A 32 -12.42 10.00 -1.36
CA PRO A 32 -12.50 8.90 -2.32
C PRO A 32 -12.56 9.38 -3.79
N GLN A 33 -13.26 10.48 -4.05
CA GLN A 33 -13.41 11.06 -5.39
C GLN A 33 -12.22 11.94 -5.81
N GLU A 34 -11.26 12.19 -4.91
CA GLU A 34 -10.04 12.95 -5.18
C GLU A 34 -8.81 12.15 -4.73
N PRO A 35 -8.53 10.96 -5.31
CA PRO A 35 -7.46 10.07 -4.85
C PRO A 35 -6.06 10.67 -4.98
N THR A 36 -5.92 11.78 -5.72
CA THR A 36 -4.66 12.54 -5.88
C THR A 36 -4.61 13.81 -5.04
N TRP A 37 -5.61 14.08 -4.20
CA TRP A 37 -5.65 15.26 -3.33
C TRP A 37 -4.40 15.36 -2.47
N GLU A 38 -3.73 16.51 -2.50
CA GLU A 38 -2.40 16.70 -1.90
C GLU A 38 -2.38 16.46 -0.38
N GLY A 39 -3.49 16.80 0.30
CA GLY A 39 -3.63 16.71 1.75
C GLY A 39 -3.99 15.33 2.30
N ARG A 40 -4.13 14.32 1.43
CA ARG A 40 -4.43 12.94 1.85
C ARG A 40 -3.25 12.30 2.58
N ASP A 41 -3.56 11.40 3.49
CA ASP A 41 -2.62 10.38 3.95
C ASP A 41 -2.33 9.39 2.82
N ARG A 42 -1.12 8.85 2.78
CA ARG A 42 -0.65 7.93 1.75
C ARG A 42 -0.49 6.55 2.35
N PHE A 43 -1.08 5.53 1.73
CA PHE A 43 -0.87 4.13 2.12
C PHE A 43 -0.10 3.41 1.01
N LEU A 44 1.11 2.96 1.33
CA LEU A 44 2.03 2.32 0.40
C LEU A 44 2.01 0.81 0.63
N LEU A 45 1.58 0.06 -0.39
CA LEU A 45 1.64 -1.40 -0.39
C LEU A 45 2.99 -1.87 -0.93
N SER A 46 4.00 -2.05 -0.07
CA SER A 46 5.35 -2.44 -0.48
C SER A 46 5.37 -3.89 -0.99
N HIS A 47 4.78 -4.81 -0.23
CA HIS A 47 4.47 -6.18 -0.63
C HIS A 47 3.31 -6.21 -1.64
N GLY A 48 3.57 -5.75 -2.86
CA GLY A 48 2.55 -5.54 -3.90
C GLY A 48 1.64 -6.76 -4.19
N HIS A 49 2.03 -7.96 -3.79
CA HIS A 49 1.29 -9.21 -3.97
C HIS A 49 0.01 -9.27 -3.10
N TYR A 50 -0.11 -8.43 -2.08
CA TYR A 50 -1.31 -8.33 -1.22
C TYR A 50 -2.44 -7.50 -1.91
N ALA A 51 -2.28 -7.21 -3.21
CA ALA A 51 -3.12 -6.29 -3.96
C ALA A 51 -4.62 -6.61 -3.84
N ILE A 52 -5.00 -7.89 -3.83
CA ILE A 52 -6.41 -8.30 -3.72
C ILE A 52 -7.09 -7.69 -2.49
N ALA A 53 -6.48 -7.78 -1.31
CA ALA A 53 -7.08 -7.19 -0.10
C ALA A 53 -7.08 -5.66 -0.17
N PHE A 54 -6.03 -5.09 -0.76
CA PHE A 54 -5.94 -3.64 -0.92
C PHE A 54 -7.00 -3.10 -1.88
N TYR A 55 -7.26 -3.78 -2.99
CA TYR A 55 -8.35 -3.44 -3.91
C TYR A 55 -9.71 -3.54 -3.22
N ALA A 56 -9.94 -4.57 -2.40
CA ALA A 56 -11.17 -4.66 -1.60
C ALA A 56 -11.34 -3.45 -0.68
N ALA A 57 -10.27 -3.04 0.01
CA ALA A 57 -10.30 -1.84 0.86
C ALA A 57 -10.56 -0.55 0.07
N LEU A 58 -9.98 -0.41 -1.13
CA LEU A 58 -10.21 0.72 -2.02
C LEU A 58 -11.65 0.77 -2.58
N ILE A 59 -12.28 -0.39 -2.79
CA ILE A 59 -13.70 -0.50 -3.17
C ILE A 59 -14.59 -0.07 -2.01
N GLU A 60 -14.36 -0.61 -0.81
CA GLU A 60 -15.10 -0.22 0.41
C GLU A 60 -14.92 1.27 0.75
N ALA A 61 -13.75 1.82 0.47
CA ALA A 61 -13.44 3.24 0.59
C ALA A 61 -14.16 4.12 -0.46
N GLY A 62 -14.76 3.53 -1.50
CA GLY A 62 -15.42 4.23 -2.60
C GLY A 62 -14.46 4.89 -3.60
N ILE A 63 -13.18 4.49 -3.60
CA ILE A 63 -12.17 4.94 -4.57
C ILE A 63 -12.31 4.15 -5.89
N LEU A 64 -12.59 2.86 -5.77
CA LEU A 64 -12.85 1.94 -6.87
C LEU A 64 -14.31 1.48 -6.83
N THR A 65 -14.79 0.95 -7.95
CA THR A 65 -16.16 0.41 -8.04
C THR A 65 -16.14 -1.12 -7.96
N GLU A 66 -17.14 -1.69 -7.30
CA GLU A 66 -17.27 -3.14 -7.13
C GLU A 66 -17.30 -3.91 -8.46
N ASP A 67 -17.87 -3.31 -9.52
CA ASP A 67 -17.90 -3.91 -10.87
C ASP A 67 -16.50 -4.23 -11.44
N GLU A 68 -15.44 -3.58 -10.95
CA GLU A 68 -14.07 -3.86 -11.42
C GLU A 68 -13.51 -5.20 -10.92
N LEU A 69 -14.12 -5.80 -9.88
CA LEU A 69 -13.73 -7.11 -9.35
C LEU A 69 -13.69 -8.19 -10.45
N GLU A 70 -14.54 -8.05 -11.47
CA GLU A 70 -14.68 -8.94 -12.63
C GLU A 70 -13.52 -8.80 -13.64
N THR A 71 -12.78 -7.69 -13.58
CA THR A 71 -11.65 -7.43 -14.49
C THR A 71 -10.30 -7.75 -13.87
N TYR A 72 -10.25 -8.11 -12.59
CA TYR A 72 -9.00 -8.40 -11.87
C TYR A 72 -8.07 -9.30 -12.67
N GLY A 73 -6.78 -8.96 -12.73
CA GLY A 73 -5.75 -9.75 -13.42
C GLY A 73 -5.91 -9.89 -14.93
N GLY A 74 -6.92 -9.29 -15.55
CA GLY A 74 -7.13 -9.29 -16.99
C GLY A 74 -6.34 -8.19 -17.71
N ASP A 75 -6.26 -8.30 -19.03
CA ASP A 75 -5.69 -7.26 -19.87
C ASP A 75 -6.46 -5.94 -19.70
N ASP A 76 -5.75 -4.81 -19.77
CA ASP A 76 -6.26 -3.45 -19.56
C ASP A 76 -6.97 -3.19 -18.21
N SER A 77 -6.92 -4.15 -17.29
CA SER A 77 -7.47 -4.02 -15.96
C SER A 77 -6.73 -2.98 -15.13
N ARG A 78 -7.49 -2.19 -14.38
CA ARG A 78 -6.92 -1.33 -13.33
C ARG A 78 -6.54 -2.11 -12.07
N LEU A 79 -6.81 -3.41 -12.00
CA LEU A 79 -6.56 -4.29 -10.86
C LEU A 79 -5.57 -5.42 -11.25
N PRO A 80 -4.29 -5.10 -11.55
CA PRO A 80 -3.27 -6.11 -11.84
C PRO A 80 -2.99 -7.01 -10.63
N MET A 81 -2.43 -8.19 -10.87
CA MET A 81 -2.17 -9.19 -9.82
C MET A 81 -1.18 -8.71 -8.73
N SER A 82 -0.24 -7.82 -9.08
CA SER A 82 0.58 -7.07 -8.13
C SER A 82 0.21 -5.60 -8.21
N GLY A 83 0.06 -4.93 -7.07
CA GLY A 83 -0.36 -3.53 -6.99
C GLY A 83 0.54 -2.58 -7.78
N MET A 84 -0.06 -1.77 -8.65
CA MET A 84 0.66 -0.84 -9.54
C MET A 84 0.00 0.53 -9.56
N ALA A 85 0.75 1.56 -9.14
CA ALA A 85 0.27 2.94 -9.09
C ALA A 85 -0.09 3.53 -10.46
N SER A 86 0.54 3.02 -11.53
CA SER A 86 0.27 3.50 -12.89
C SER A 86 -1.15 3.22 -13.37
N TYR A 87 -1.83 2.23 -12.78
CA TYR A 87 -3.13 1.74 -13.26
C TYR A 87 -4.26 1.93 -12.25
N THR A 88 -3.97 1.76 -10.95
CA THR A 88 -5.00 1.74 -9.90
C THR A 88 -5.10 3.09 -9.17
N PRO A 89 -6.24 3.80 -9.24
CA PRO A 89 -6.49 4.95 -8.36
C PRO A 89 -6.38 4.60 -6.88
N GLY A 90 -5.77 5.48 -6.08
CA GLY A 90 -5.53 5.26 -4.65
C GLY A 90 -4.31 4.39 -4.33
N MET A 91 -3.67 3.78 -5.33
CA MET A 91 -2.39 3.10 -5.16
C MET A 91 -1.24 4.11 -5.27
N GLU A 92 -0.47 4.27 -4.20
CA GLU A 92 0.59 5.29 -4.12
C GLU A 92 1.90 4.88 -4.80
N ILE A 93 2.19 3.57 -4.84
CA ILE A 93 3.41 3.02 -5.42
C ILE A 93 3.12 1.74 -6.22
N SER A 94 4.00 1.42 -7.16
CA SER A 94 4.05 0.07 -7.73
C SER A 94 4.90 -0.81 -6.82
N GLY A 95 4.24 -1.76 -6.15
CA GLY A 95 4.87 -2.66 -5.20
C GLY A 95 5.29 -3.99 -5.81
N GLY A 96 5.97 -4.82 -5.01
CA GLY A 96 6.33 -6.20 -5.36
C GLY A 96 7.82 -6.47 -5.44
N SER A 97 8.63 -5.46 -5.78
CA SER A 97 10.09 -5.54 -5.53
C SER A 97 10.33 -5.27 -4.05
N LEU A 98 10.63 -6.32 -3.30
CA LEU A 98 10.83 -6.26 -1.86
C LEU A 98 11.90 -5.22 -1.48
N GLY A 99 11.67 -4.52 -0.36
CA GLY A 99 12.61 -3.55 0.23
C GLY A 99 12.57 -2.14 -0.36
N GLN A 100 11.78 -1.90 -1.41
CA GLN A 100 11.71 -0.57 -2.06
C GLN A 100 10.68 0.38 -1.42
N GLY A 101 9.59 -0.13 -0.86
CA GLY A 101 8.49 0.72 -0.39
C GLY A 101 8.88 1.64 0.76
N LEU A 102 9.74 1.19 1.70
CA LEU A 102 10.20 2.04 2.79
C LEU A 102 11.09 3.20 2.29
N ALA A 103 11.97 2.95 1.32
CA ALA A 103 12.78 4.00 0.70
C ALA A 103 11.91 5.08 0.05
N ILE A 104 10.87 4.66 -0.68
CA ILE A 104 9.91 5.56 -1.31
C ILE A 104 9.14 6.35 -0.24
N GLY A 105 8.65 5.68 0.81
CA GLY A 105 7.91 6.33 1.88
C GLY A 105 8.75 7.34 2.68
N VAL A 106 10.03 7.07 2.89
CA VAL A 106 10.99 8.05 3.44
C VAL A 106 11.04 9.30 2.57
N GLY A 107 11.16 9.15 1.25
CA GLY A 107 11.14 10.25 0.30
C GLY A 107 9.83 11.04 0.33
N MET A 108 8.68 10.36 0.37
CA MET A 108 7.36 10.98 0.47
C MET A 108 7.20 11.77 1.77
N ALA A 109 7.57 11.19 2.91
CA ALA A 109 7.47 11.83 4.23
C ALA A 109 8.37 13.08 4.33
N LEU A 110 9.59 13.01 3.79
CA LEU A 110 10.47 14.17 3.64
C LEU A 110 9.84 15.27 2.80
N GLY A 111 9.26 14.91 1.66
CA GLY A 111 8.58 15.84 0.76
C GLY A 111 7.39 16.53 1.43
N LEU A 112 6.57 15.79 2.17
CA LEU A 112 5.42 16.36 2.91
C LEU A 112 5.87 17.32 4.00
N ARG A 113 6.91 16.96 4.76
CA ARG A 113 7.48 17.86 5.77
C ARG A 113 7.99 19.15 5.14
N GLN A 114 8.69 19.07 4.01
CA GLN A 114 9.20 20.25 3.29
C GLN A 114 8.07 21.17 2.82
N LYS A 115 6.91 20.61 2.49
CA LYS A 115 5.69 21.34 2.11
C LYS A 115 4.85 21.82 3.31
N GLN A 116 5.28 21.54 4.55
CA GLN A 116 4.47 21.77 5.76
C GLN A 116 3.11 21.08 5.70
N ASN A 117 3.02 19.95 5.00
CA ASN A 117 1.81 19.16 4.87
C ASN A 117 1.69 18.21 6.08
N PRO A 118 0.57 18.22 6.83
CA PRO A 118 0.40 17.40 8.03
C PRO A 118 0.12 15.92 7.75
N ALA A 119 -0.01 15.53 6.48
CA ALA A 119 -0.34 14.16 6.10
C ALA A 119 0.73 13.14 6.53
N PHE A 120 0.26 11.94 6.82
CA PHE A 120 1.04 10.77 7.16
C PHE A 120 1.31 9.91 5.93
N VAL A 121 2.42 9.16 6.01
CA VAL A 121 2.78 8.10 5.07
C VAL A 121 2.79 6.80 5.84
N TYR A 122 1.86 5.91 5.51
CA TYR A 122 1.78 4.56 6.02
C TYR A 122 2.38 3.61 5.00
N ILE A 123 3.19 2.66 5.45
CA ILE A 123 3.78 1.62 4.62
C ILE A 123 3.40 0.28 5.18
N SER A 124 2.91 -0.60 4.32
CA SER A 124 2.68 -2.00 4.60
C SER A 124 3.83 -2.82 4.01
N MET A 125 4.56 -3.54 4.86
CA MET A 125 5.69 -4.40 4.49
C MET A 125 5.59 -5.78 5.13
N SER A 126 6.25 -6.78 4.54
CA SER A 126 6.24 -8.16 5.04
C SER A 126 7.52 -8.45 5.80
N ASP A 127 7.51 -9.48 6.65
CA ASP A 127 8.72 -9.98 7.30
C ASP A 127 9.85 -10.30 6.31
N GLY A 128 9.55 -10.83 5.12
CA GLY A 128 10.53 -11.03 4.06
C GLY A 128 11.22 -9.74 3.55
N GLU A 129 10.57 -8.58 3.64
CA GLU A 129 11.23 -7.31 3.29
C GLU A 129 12.26 -6.87 4.34
N LEU A 130 12.24 -7.44 5.55
CA LEU A 130 13.27 -7.20 6.57
C LEU A 130 14.60 -7.87 6.21
N ASP A 131 14.61 -8.84 5.29
CA ASP A 131 15.83 -9.47 4.79
C ASP A 131 16.53 -8.62 3.72
N GLU A 132 15.88 -7.57 3.21
CA GLU A 132 16.43 -6.66 2.21
C GLU A 132 17.27 -5.54 2.83
N GLY A 133 18.51 -5.37 2.35
CA GLY A 133 19.42 -4.32 2.85
C GLY A 133 18.85 -2.90 2.70
N ALA A 134 18.11 -2.65 1.62
CA ALA A 134 17.47 -1.36 1.35
C ALA A 134 16.47 -0.94 2.44
N THR A 135 15.81 -1.91 3.09
CA THR A 135 14.90 -1.66 4.22
C THR A 135 15.67 -1.03 5.38
N TRP A 136 16.85 -1.55 5.70
CA TRP A 136 17.68 -1.06 6.82
C TRP A 136 18.32 0.30 6.52
N GLU A 137 18.78 0.52 5.28
CA GLU A 137 19.24 1.83 4.83
C GLU A 137 18.13 2.89 5.00
N SER A 138 16.90 2.54 4.60
CA SER A 138 15.74 3.41 4.71
C SER A 138 15.33 3.67 6.16
N ALA A 139 15.37 2.65 7.02
CA ALA A 139 15.10 2.81 8.45
C ALA A 139 16.13 3.73 9.14
N MET A 140 17.42 3.60 8.78
CA MET A 140 18.47 4.52 9.25
C MET A 140 18.20 5.95 8.79
N ALA A 141 17.81 6.15 7.53
CA ALA A 141 17.48 7.47 6.99
C ALA A 141 16.24 8.09 7.68
N ALA A 142 15.19 7.30 7.90
CA ALA A 142 13.97 7.74 8.59
C ALA A 142 14.29 8.26 10.00
N SER A 143 15.12 7.52 10.75
CA SER A 143 15.57 7.89 12.08
C SER A 143 16.46 9.14 12.06
N HIS A 144 17.46 9.18 11.19
CA HIS A 144 18.37 10.33 11.02
C HIS A 144 17.59 11.62 10.77
N HIS A 145 16.58 11.54 9.90
CA HIS A 145 15.73 12.69 9.57
C HIS A 145 14.59 12.91 10.56
N ARG A 146 14.37 12.06 11.57
CA ARG A 146 13.27 12.18 12.56
C ARG A 146 11.90 12.30 11.89
N LEU A 147 11.58 11.38 10.98
CA LEU A 147 10.31 11.40 10.23
C LEU A 147 9.15 10.91 11.09
N SER A 148 8.55 11.82 11.86
CA SER A 148 7.41 11.52 12.74
C SER A 148 6.09 11.28 12.00
N ASN A 149 6.02 11.61 10.72
CA ASN A 149 4.86 11.40 9.86
C ASN A 149 4.97 10.12 9.00
N LEU A 150 5.95 9.25 9.29
CA LEU A 150 6.14 7.96 8.61
C LEU A 150 5.79 6.83 9.59
N ILE A 151 4.85 5.97 9.20
CA ILE A 151 4.41 4.80 9.98
C ILE A 151 4.63 3.55 9.15
N CYS A 152 5.39 2.60 9.70
CA CYS A 152 5.72 1.34 9.04
C CYS A 152 5.03 0.19 9.77
N LEU A 153 4.19 -0.55 9.05
CA LEU A 153 3.47 -1.73 9.53
C LEU A 153 4.13 -2.94 8.90
N VAL A 154 4.52 -3.90 9.73
CA VAL A 154 5.16 -5.14 9.27
C VAL A 154 4.24 -6.32 9.53
N ASP A 155 3.88 -7.05 8.48
CA ASP A 155 3.20 -8.34 8.60
C ASP A 155 4.21 -9.43 8.97
N ILE A 156 4.21 -9.81 10.25
CA ILE A 156 5.03 -10.88 10.81
C ILE A 156 4.20 -12.17 10.87
N ASN A 157 4.02 -12.80 9.71
CA ASN A 157 3.19 -13.99 9.58
C ASN A 157 4.01 -15.30 9.51
N ASN A 158 5.35 -15.21 9.52
CA ASN A 158 6.29 -16.33 9.41
C ASN A 158 6.14 -17.12 8.10
N GLN A 159 5.66 -16.48 7.03
CA GLN A 159 5.51 -17.07 5.71
C GLN A 159 6.08 -16.13 4.65
N GLN A 160 6.99 -16.68 3.84
CA GLN A 160 7.57 -15.99 2.70
C GLN A 160 7.13 -16.68 1.41
N ALA A 161 7.11 -15.94 0.30
CA ALA A 161 6.82 -16.45 -1.04
C ALA A 161 8.11 -16.90 -1.73
#